data_AF-A0A5E4LAT5-F1
#
_entry.id   AF-A0A5E4LAT5-F1
#
_cell.length_a   1.000
_cell.length_b   1.000
_cell.length_c   1.000
_cell.angle_alpha   90.00
_cell.angle_beta   90.00
_cell.angle_gamma   90.00
#
_symmetry.space_group_name_H-M   'P 1'
#
loop_
_entity.id
_entity.type
_entity.pdbx_description
1 polymer ?
#
loop_
_entity_poly.entity_id
_entity_poly.type
_entity_poly.pdbx_seq_one_letter_code
_entity_poly.pdbx_strand_id
1 'polypeptide(L)'
;MVKLTDKNIKWIIRHTEMLEDETTKSISLIYKISQRRVQQLRKEYKDTGDIPRLISTRRPKTELSDNDKEIISKAWDEKRVGARLLYYDLKERSGSLVL
;
A
#
# COMPACT_ATOMS: atom_id res chain seq x y z
N MET A 1 -9.40 -9.58 6.09
CA MET A 1 -9.09 -10.97 5.65
C MET A 1 -8.68 -10.93 4.19
N VAL A 2 -7.55 -11.53 3.81
CA VAL A 2 -7.13 -11.58 2.40
C VAL A 2 -7.94 -12.68 1.71
N LYS A 3 -8.73 -12.31 0.69
CA LYS A 3 -9.65 -13.25 -0.01
C LYS A 3 -8.96 -14.17 -1.01
N LEU A 4 -7.74 -13.82 -1.41
CA LEU A 4 -6.95 -14.57 -2.40
C LEU A 4 -5.75 -15.23 -1.73
N THR A 5 -5.25 -16.28 -2.37
CA THR A 5 -3.95 -16.91 -2.10
C THR A 5 -3.12 -16.86 -3.37
N ASP A 6 -1.81 -17.10 -3.29
CA ASP A 6 -0.96 -17.17 -4.48
C ASP A 6 -1.40 -18.26 -5.46
N LYS A 7 -1.94 -19.37 -4.94
CA LYS A 7 -2.54 -20.44 -5.77
C LYS A 7 -3.75 -19.93 -6.54
N ASN A 8 -4.63 -19.16 -5.88
CA ASN A 8 -5.79 -18.56 -6.55
C ASN A 8 -5.33 -17.56 -7.62
N ILE A 9 -4.34 -16.72 -7.33
CA ILE A 9 -3.82 -15.73 -8.30
C ILE A 9 -3.21 -16.44 -9.52
N LYS A 10 -2.40 -17.47 -9.30
CA LYS A 10 -1.85 -18.30 -10.39
C LYS A 10 -2.96 -18.91 -11.26
N TRP A 11 -4.02 -19.42 -10.62
CA TRP A 11 -5.17 -19.97 -11.34
C TRP A 11 -5.89 -18.89 -12.17
N ILE A 12 -6.15 -17.72 -11.58
CA ILE A 12 -6.78 -16.57 -12.25
C ILE A 12 -6.00 -16.16 -13.48
N ILE A 13 -4.68 -15.95 -13.37
CA ILE A 13 -3.84 -15.55 -14.51
C ILE A 13 -3.87 -16.63 -15.61
N ARG A 14 -3.74 -17.91 -15.24
CA ARG A 14 -3.79 -19.00 -16.21
C ARG A 14 -5.09 -18.97 -17.05
N HIS A 15 -6.24 -18.79 -16.42
CA HIS A 15 -7.53 -18.88 -17.12
C HIS A 15 -7.96 -17.56 -17.78
N THR A 16 -7.39 -16.42 -17.37
CA THR A 16 -7.73 -15.10 -17.95
C THR A 16 -6.72 -14.57 -18.97
N GLU A 17 -5.47 -15.04 -18.94
CA GLU A 17 -4.37 -14.53 -19.79
C GLU A 17 -3.64 -15.60 -20.59
N MET A 18 -3.65 -16.88 -20.17
CA MET A 18 -2.95 -17.95 -20.91
C MET A 18 -3.91 -18.81 -21.72
N LEU A 19 -5.02 -19.23 -21.11
CA LEU A 19 -6.06 -20.05 -21.75
C LEU A 19 -7.20 -19.20 -22.32
N GLU A 20 -7.44 -18.02 -21.75
CA GLU A 20 -8.53 -17.10 -22.12
C GLU A 20 -9.94 -17.73 -22.06
N ASP A 21 -10.13 -18.74 -21.20
CA ASP A 21 -11.38 -19.48 -21.02
C ASP A 21 -12.26 -18.89 -19.90
N GLU A 22 -11.76 -17.92 -19.13
CA GLU A 22 -12.51 -17.24 -18.07
C GLU A 22 -12.57 -15.72 -18.21
N THR A 23 -13.72 -15.16 -17.84
CA THR A 23 -13.94 -13.71 -17.85
C THR A 23 -13.69 -13.10 -16.48
N THR A 24 -13.28 -11.82 -16.46
CA THR A 24 -13.10 -11.08 -15.18
C THR A 24 -14.37 -11.06 -14.31
N LYS A 25 -15.55 -11.07 -14.93
CA LYS A 25 -16.85 -11.19 -14.25
C LYS A 25 -17.03 -12.56 -13.59
N SER A 26 -16.75 -13.64 -14.31
CA SER A 26 -16.82 -15.01 -13.76
C SER A 26 -15.90 -15.17 -12.56
N ILE A 27 -14.62 -14.81 -12.72
CA ILE A 27 -13.61 -14.84 -11.64
C ILE A 27 -14.07 -14.03 -10.42
N SER A 28 -14.66 -12.85 -10.64
CA SER A 28 -15.13 -11.99 -9.55
C SER A 28 -16.21 -12.67 -8.70
N LEU A 29 -17.08 -13.47 -9.32
CA LEU A 29 -18.13 -14.23 -8.64
C LEU A 29 -17.55 -15.44 -7.89
N ILE A 30 -16.67 -16.21 -8.54
CA ILE A 30 -16.03 -17.41 -7.96
C ILE A 30 -15.26 -17.06 -6.68
N TYR A 31 -14.41 -16.04 -6.74
CA TYR A 31 -13.55 -15.65 -5.61
C TYR A 31 -14.13 -14.53 -4.74
N LYS A 32 -15.35 -14.06 -5.04
CA LYS A 32 -16.04 -12.98 -4.32
C LYS A 32 -15.17 -11.71 -4.16
N ILE A 33 -14.47 -11.34 -5.23
CA ILE A 33 -13.64 -10.13 -5.34
C ILE A 33 -14.25 -9.17 -6.36
N SER A 34 -13.80 -7.91 -6.40
CA SER A 34 -14.23 -7.01 -7.47
C SER A 34 -13.58 -7.37 -8.80
N GLN A 35 -14.27 -7.13 -9.92
CA GLN A 35 -13.69 -7.27 -11.26
C GLN A 35 -12.42 -6.43 -11.42
N ARG A 36 -12.39 -5.24 -10.79
CA ARG A 36 -11.21 -4.37 -10.77
C ARG A 36 -9.99 -5.08 -10.17
N ARG A 37 -10.15 -5.90 -9.13
CA ARG A 37 -9.03 -6.66 -8.57
C ARG A 37 -8.48 -7.67 -9.57
N VAL A 38 -9.35 -8.34 -10.33
CA VAL A 38 -8.94 -9.25 -11.40
C VAL A 38 -8.16 -8.50 -12.48
N GLN A 39 -8.66 -7.34 -12.91
CA GLN A 39 -7.99 -6.49 -13.90
C GLN A 39 -6.60 -6.02 -13.44
N GLN A 40 -6.44 -5.70 -12.15
CA GLN A 40 -5.12 -5.35 -11.58
C GLN A 40 -4.13 -6.51 -11.70
N LEU A 41 -4.55 -7.73 -11.34
CA LEU A 41 -3.69 -8.92 -11.45
C LEU A 41 -3.29 -9.18 -12.91
N ARG A 42 -4.26 -9.10 -13.83
CA ARG A 42 -4.02 -9.23 -15.27
C ARG A 42 -3.03 -8.19 -15.78
N LYS A 43 -3.21 -6.93 -15.39
CA LYS A 43 -2.32 -5.83 -15.77
C LYS A 43 -0.91 -6.05 -15.25
N GLU A 44 -0.76 -6.39 -13.97
CA GLU A 44 0.54 -6.67 -13.36
C GLU A 44 1.28 -7.79 -14.09
N TYR A 45 0.58 -8.89 -14.41
CA TYR A 45 1.14 -9.96 -15.24
C TYR A 45 1.55 -9.50 -16.64
N LYS A 46 0.75 -8.68 -17.32
CA LYS A 46 1.10 -8.14 -18.64
C LYS A 46 2.31 -7.20 -18.60
N ASP A 47 2.42 -6.40 -17.53
CA ASP A 47 3.47 -5.41 -17.38
C ASP A 47 4.81 -6.07 -16.99
N THR A 48 4.79 -7.15 -16.19
CA THR A 48 6.01 -7.79 -15.67
C THR A 48 6.37 -9.13 -16.33
N GLY A 49 5.40 -9.82 -16.91
CA GLY A 49 5.52 -11.22 -17.36
C GLY A 49 5.45 -12.25 -16.24
N ASP A 50 5.42 -11.81 -14.97
CA ASP A 50 5.44 -12.67 -13.80
C ASP A 50 4.05 -12.82 -13.16
N ILE A 51 3.76 -14.01 -12.62
CA ILE A 51 2.51 -14.23 -11.87
C ILE A 51 2.55 -13.39 -10.58
N PRO A 52 1.57 -12.48 -10.37
CA PRO A 52 1.53 -11.65 -9.16
C PRO A 52 1.48 -12.50 -7.89
N ARG A 53 2.15 -12.04 -6.84
CA ARG A 53 2.16 -12.70 -5.52
C ARG A 53 1.64 -11.77 -4.46
N LEU A 54 1.02 -12.35 -3.43
CA LEU A 54 0.61 -11.58 -2.26
C LEU A 54 1.85 -11.20 -1.46
N ILE A 55 2.07 -9.89 -1.37
CA ILE A 55 3.05 -9.32 -0.47
C ILE A 55 2.48 -9.48 0.95
N SER A 56 3.02 -10.45 1.70
CA SER A 56 2.63 -10.74 3.07
C SER A 56 3.31 -9.82 4.10
N THR A 57 4.29 -9.02 3.66
CA THR A 57 4.94 -8.05 4.54
C THR A 57 3.93 -6.96 4.92
N ARG A 58 3.74 -6.80 6.23
CA ARG A 58 2.95 -5.69 6.77
C ARG A 58 3.68 -4.37 6.49
N ARG A 59 2.94 -3.25 6.57
CA ARG A 59 3.53 -1.92 6.61
C ARG A 59 4.66 -1.94 7.65
N PRO A 60 5.89 -1.55 7.29
CA PRO A 60 6.96 -1.48 8.27
C PRO A 60 6.49 -0.58 9.42
N LYS A 61 6.78 -0.97 10.67
CA LYS A 61 6.52 -0.11 11.81
C LYS A 61 7.42 1.13 11.63
N THR A 62 6.82 2.27 11.32
CA THR A 62 7.50 3.55 11.39
C THR A 62 7.48 3.97 12.85
N GLU A 63 8.58 3.75 13.56
CA GLU A 63 8.78 4.32 14.88
C GLU A 63 9.51 5.66 14.71
N LEU A 64 9.08 6.69 15.44
CA LEU A 64 9.81 7.94 15.51
C LEU A 64 11.16 7.68 16.18
N SER A 65 12.24 8.25 15.66
CA SER A 65 13.51 8.24 16.37
C SER A 65 13.38 9.03 17.68
N ASP A 66 14.25 8.76 18.65
CA ASP A 66 14.21 9.51 19.91
C ASP A 66 14.46 11.01 19.70
N ASN A 67 15.31 11.35 18.72
CA ASN A 67 15.53 12.72 18.27
C ASN A 67 14.24 13.36 17.71
N ASP A 68 13.48 12.63 16.88
CA ASP A 68 12.21 13.15 16.35
C ASP A 68 11.19 13.39 17.48
N LYS A 69 11.14 12.49 18.47
CA LYS A 69 10.27 12.65 19.65
C LYS A 69 10.66 13.88 20.45
N GLU A 70 11.95 14.11 20.66
CA GLU A 70 12.47 15.26 21.40
C GLU A 70 12.16 16.57 20.67
N ILE A 71 12.37 16.63 19.35
CA ILE A 71 12.00 17.78 18.52
C ILE A 71 10.51 18.09 18.61
N ILE A 72 9.65 17.06 18.52
CA ILE A 72 8.21 17.20 18.64
C ILE A 72 7.82 17.70 20.03
N SER A 73 8.41 17.15 21.09
CA SER A 73 8.14 17.55 22.48
C SER A 73 8.52 19.01 22.70
N LYS A 74 9.72 19.42 22.27
CA LYS A 74 10.20 20.79 22.42
C LYS A 74 9.34 21.79 21.66
N ALA A 75 9.01 21.50 20.39
CA ALA A 75 8.16 22.38 19.59
C ALA A 75 6.75 22.50 20.20
N TRP A 76 6.24 21.42 20.79
CA TRP A 76 4.96 21.45 21.49
C TRP A 76 5.03 22.22 22.81
N ASP A 77 6.11 22.07 23.58
CA ASP A 77 6.30 22.81 24.83
C ASP A 77 6.38 24.33 24.59
N GLU A 78 7.00 24.76 23.50
CA GLU A 78 7.13 26.17 23.12
C GLU A 78 5.80 26.80 22.67
N LYS A 79 5.01 26.10 21.84
CA LYS A 79 3.82 26.70 21.19
C LYS A 79 2.48 26.23 21.78
N ARG A 80 2.45 25.06 22.43
CA ARG A 80 1.25 24.41 22.99
C ARG A 80 0.07 24.37 22.01
N VAL A 81 0.36 24.11 20.74
CA VAL A 81 -0.63 24.02 19.65
C VAL A 81 -1.03 22.58 19.34
N GLY A 82 -2.18 22.42 18.68
CA GLY A 82 -2.65 21.11 18.20
C GLY A 82 -1.74 20.52 17.09
N ALA A 83 -1.80 19.19 16.92
CA ALA A 83 -0.91 18.43 16.06
C ALA A 83 -0.78 18.96 14.62
N ARG A 84 -1.87 19.48 14.04
CA ARG A 84 -1.85 20.04 12.68
C ARG A 84 -1.00 21.31 12.56
N LEU A 85 -1.11 22.21 13.54
CA LEU A 85 -0.28 23.43 13.57
C LEU A 85 1.17 23.10 13.93
N LEU A 86 1.36 22.12 14.82
CA LEU A 86 2.69 21.61 15.16
C LEU A 86 3.41 21.02 13.93
N TYR A 87 2.71 20.33 13.04
CA TYR A 87 3.28 19.87 11.77
C TYR A 87 3.80 21.02 10.91
N TYR A 88 3.03 22.10 10.74
CA TYR A 88 3.47 23.23 9.92
C TYR A 88 4.64 23.97 10.56
N ASP A 89 4.63 24.12 11.88
CA ASP A 89 5.76 24.66 12.63
C ASP A 89 7.04 23.83 12.42
N LEU A 90 6.95 22.51 12.60
CA LEU A 90 8.08 21.60 12.36
C LEU A 90 8.55 21.61 10.90
N LYS A 91 7.62 21.72 9.95
CA LYS A 91 7.91 21.82 8.52
C LYS A 91 8.63 23.13 8.15
N GLU A 92 8.24 24.24 8.75
CA GLU A 92 8.90 25.54 8.56
C GLU A 92 10.32 25.54 9.15
N ARG A 93 10.49 24.96 10.35
CA ARG A 93 11.79 24.80 11.00
C ARG A 93 12.75 23.90 10.21
N SER A 94 12.25 22.79 9.66
CA SER A 94 13.04 21.88 8.83
C SER A 94 13.31 22.40 7.42
N GLY A 95 12.38 23.16 6.83
CA GLY A 95 12.59 23.82 5.54
C GLY A 95 13.54 25.03 5.57
N SER A 96 13.75 25.62 6.75
CA SER A 96 14.73 26.70 6.97
C SER A 96 16.17 26.19 7.19
N LEU A 97 16.34 24.89 7.44
CA LEU A 97 17.62 24.19 7.49
C LEU A 97 17.89 23.54 6.13
N VAL A 98 18.20 24.37 5.13
CA VAL A 98 18.88 23.88 3.93
C VAL A 98 20.31 23.51 4.36
N LEU A 99 20.59 22.21 4.45
CA LEU A 99 21.95 21.67 4.36
C LEU A 99 22.28 21.45 2.88
#